data_AF-A0A814PR53-F1
#
_entry.id   AF-A0A814PR53-F1
#
_cell.length_a   1.000
_cell.length_b   1.000
_cell.length_c   1.000
_cell.angle_alpha   90.00
_cell.angle_beta   90.00
_cell.angle_gamma   90.00
#
_symmetry.space_group_name_H-M   'P 1'
#
loop_
_entity.id
_entity.type
_entity.pdbx_description
1 polymer ?
#
loop_
_entity_poly.entity_id
_entity_poly.type
_entity_poly.pdbx_seq_one_letter_code
_entity_poly.pdbx_strand_id
1 'polypeptide(L)'
;IAHCLIAIVSLFAALYGIPFAIFTKIHVDAGCATFNLTFNYYYSFIHLCLLLGVIPMIISSLFSLLAYQNVRRIIRRQMPVVRRRLDHQLTAMILVRVAIFVITTTPFVCFRIYEINSPVHENNEFAIAVDRLSSSIITAIFTIQHAGGFYIFYLTSSQFRRQVKCLFHKIIRRKCMRIRMNRNRVTPQTVEESESSKDGS
;
A
#
# COMPACT_ATOMS: atom_id res chain seq x y z
N ILE A 1 23.47 7.05 -5.51
CA ILE A 1 22.72 7.88 -4.52
C ILE A 1 21.42 7.21 -4.10
N ALA A 2 20.44 6.96 -4.99
CA ALA A 2 19.16 6.33 -4.62
C ALA A 2 19.32 4.96 -3.92
N HIS A 3 20.16 4.07 -4.45
CA HIS A 3 20.44 2.78 -3.81
C HIS A 3 21.08 2.91 -2.42
N CYS A 4 21.99 3.87 -2.24
CA CYS A 4 22.60 4.14 -0.93
C CYS A 4 21.56 4.62 0.08
N LEU A 5 20.65 5.53 -0.31
CA LEU A 5 19.57 6.00 0.55
C LEU A 5 18.64 4.87 0.96
N ILE A 6 18.28 3.97 0.03
CA ILE A 6 17.44 2.81 0.32
C ILE A 6 18.14 1.87 1.32
N ALA A 7 19.43 1.60 1.12
CA ALA A 7 20.21 0.74 2.03
C ALA A 7 20.28 1.34 3.43
N ILE A 8 20.55 2.64 3.54
CA ILE A 8 20.59 3.36 4.82
C ILE A 8 19.22 3.31 5.52
N VAL A 9 18.13 3.65 4.82
CA VAL A 9 16.78 3.61 5.38
C VAL A 9 16.40 2.20 5.83
N SER A 10 16.78 1.19 5.05
CA SER A 10 16.52 -0.23 5.39
C SER A 10 17.31 -0.65 6.62
N LEU A 11 18.56 -0.20 6.77
CA LEU A 11 19.38 -0.47 7.95
C LEU A 11 18.78 0.18 9.20
N PHE A 12 18.39 1.45 9.12
CA PHE A 12 17.72 2.13 10.23
C PHE A 12 16.39 1.46 10.60
N ALA A 13 15.60 1.03 9.61
CA ALA A 13 14.36 0.31 9.85
C ALA A 13 14.61 -1.04 10.54
N ALA A 14 15.63 -1.79 10.12
CA ALA A 14 16.01 -3.06 10.75
C ALA A 14 16.48 -2.87 12.20
N LEU A 15 17.35 -1.88 12.44
CA LEU A 15 17.81 -1.53 13.79
C LEU A 15 16.64 -1.08 14.69
N TYR A 16 15.71 -0.31 14.15
CA TYR A 16 14.51 0.13 14.86
C TYR A 16 13.57 -1.03 15.22
N GLY A 17 13.58 -2.13 14.46
CA GLY A 17 12.80 -3.33 14.75
C GLY A 17 13.35 -4.18 15.90
N ILE A 18 14.61 -4.02 16.28
CA ILE A 18 15.27 -4.84 17.31
C ILE A 18 14.59 -4.70 18.69
N PRO A 19 14.33 -3.48 19.21
CA PRO A 19 13.59 -3.33 20.46
C PRO A 19 12.23 -4.02 20.44
N PHE A 20 11.51 -3.93 19.31
CA PHE A 20 10.21 -4.58 19.17
C PHE A 20 10.32 -6.10 19.30
N ALA A 21 11.35 -6.71 18.71
CA ALA A 21 11.60 -8.15 18.84
C ALA A 21 11.96 -8.57 20.27
N ILE A 22 12.66 -7.72 21.04
CA ILE A 22 13.07 -8.03 22.42
C ILE A 22 11.89 -7.91 23.41
N PHE A 23 11.04 -6.89 23.26
CA PHE A 23 9.95 -6.61 24.20
C PHE A 23 8.66 -7.35 23.90
N THR A 24 8.52 -7.95 22.72
CA THR A 24 7.35 -8.75 22.35
C THR A 24 7.50 -10.16 22.89
N LYS A 25 6.61 -10.56 23.80
CA LYS A 25 6.59 -11.92 24.38
C LYS A 25 5.27 -12.62 24.06
N ILE A 26 5.34 -13.93 23.89
CA ILE A 26 4.16 -14.78 23.69
C ILE A 26 3.72 -15.26 25.07
N HIS A 27 2.49 -14.93 25.47
CA HIS A 27 1.82 -15.47 26.63
C HIS A 27 0.67 -16.40 26.21
N VAL A 28 0.40 -17.41 27.03
CA VAL A 28 -0.62 -18.44 26.75
C VAL A 28 -2.03 -17.84 26.74
N ASP A 29 -2.31 -16.91 27.64
CA ASP A 29 -3.68 -16.37 27.82
C ASP A 29 -3.99 -15.14 26.95
N ALA A 30 -2.96 -14.33 26.62
CA ALA A 30 -3.12 -13.06 25.93
C ALA A 30 -2.49 -13.04 24.52
N GLY A 31 -1.85 -14.13 24.10
CA GLY A 31 -1.15 -14.22 22.83
C GLY A 31 0.12 -13.37 22.78
N CYS A 32 0.37 -12.75 21.62
CA CYS A 32 1.57 -11.96 21.35
C CYS A 32 1.35 -10.50 21.77
N ALA A 33 1.87 -10.11 22.93
CA ALA A 33 1.66 -8.78 23.51
C ALA A 33 2.92 -8.22 24.19
N THR A 34 2.97 -6.89 24.29
CA THR A 34 4.04 -6.17 25.00
C THR A 34 3.58 -5.80 26.42
N PHE A 35 4.18 -6.44 27.42
CA PHE A 35 3.79 -6.25 28.84
C PHE A 35 4.53 -5.11 29.52
N ASN A 36 5.60 -4.60 28.92
CA ASN A 36 6.35 -3.49 29.50
C ASN A 36 5.59 -2.17 29.29
N LEU A 37 5.01 -1.63 30.36
CA LEU A 37 4.23 -0.38 30.37
C LEU A 37 5.01 0.80 29.78
N THR A 38 6.29 0.95 30.17
CA THR A 38 7.15 2.04 29.67
C THR A 38 7.36 1.93 28.17
N PHE A 39 7.63 0.72 27.66
CA PHE A 39 7.78 0.49 26.23
C PHE A 39 6.48 0.74 25.47
N ASN A 40 5.35 0.31 26.04
CA ASN A 40 4.04 0.48 25.41
C ASN A 40 3.63 1.97 25.32
N TYR A 41 3.97 2.77 26.34
CA TYR A 41 3.80 4.22 26.31
C TYR A 41 4.69 4.88 25.25
N TYR A 42 5.99 4.54 25.23
CA TYR A 42 6.93 5.04 24.22
C TYR A 42 6.47 4.70 22.80
N TYR A 43 6.08 3.44 22.56
CA TYR A 43 5.63 2.97 21.27
C TYR A 43 4.33 3.65 20.84
N SER A 44 3.35 3.75 21.73
CA SER A 44 2.05 4.34 21.39
C SER A 44 2.14 5.84 21.13
N PHE A 45 2.90 6.57 21.94
CA PHE A 45 2.99 8.03 21.82
C PHE A 45 4.03 8.45 20.77
N ILE A 46 5.27 7.98 20.90
CA ILE A 46 6.36 8.44 20.03
C ILE A 46 6.28 7.76 18.66
N HIS A 47 6.13 6.43 18.63
CA HIS A 47 6.13 5.74 17.34
C HIS A 47 4.82 5.91 16.58
N LEU A 48 3.69 5.55 17.19
CA LEU A 48 2.39 5.59 16.52
C LEU A 48 1.89 7.02 16.31
N CYS A 49 1.86 7.87 17.34
CA CYS A 49 1.31 9.21 17.19
C CYS A 49 2.26 10.17 16.46
N LEU A 50 3.52 10.29 16.88
CA LEU A 50 4.45 11.25 16.28
C LEU A 50 5.03 10.75 14.95
N LEU A 51 5.67 9.57 14.96
CA LEU A 51 6.46 9.09 13.82
C LEU A 51 5.58 8.63 12.66
N LEU A 52 4.48 7.92 12.94
CA LEU A 52 3.55 7.42 11.93
C LEU A 52 2.38 8.37 11.66
N GLY A 53 1.94 9.16 12.65
CA GLY A 53 0.82 10.08 12.50
C GLY A 53 1.25 11.49 12.08
N VAL A 54 1.69 12.29 13.06
CA VAL A 54 1.86 13.74 12.94
C VAL A 54 2.94 14.12 11.93
N ILE A 55 4.13 13.50 11.99
CA ILE A 55 5.24 13.86 11.10
C ILE A 55 4.88 13.58 9.63
N PRO A 56 4.38 12.39 9.24
CA PRO A 56 3.98 12.12 7.87
C PRO A 56 2.82 13.01 7.41
N MET A 57 1.88 13.34 8.29
CA MET A 57 0.80 14.28 7.96
C MET A 57 1.35 15.68 7.64
N ILE A 58 2.26 16.21 8.44
CA ILE A 58 2.86 17.54 8.22
C ILE A 58 3.68 17.52 6.92
N ILE A 59 4.58 16.54 6.76
CA ILE A 59 5.43 16.44 5.55
C ILE A 59 4.56 16.28 4.30
N SER A 60 3.54 15.43 4.34
CA SER A 60 2.64 15.20 3.21
C SER A 60 1.81 16.43 2.88
N SER A 61 1.35 17.16 3.89
CA SER A 61 0.59 18.41 3.72
C SER A 61 1.46 19.51 3.12
N LEU A 62 2.69 19.67 3.61
CA LEU A 62 3.67 20.62 3.06
C LEU A 62 4.00 20.26 1.62
N PHE A 63 4.29 18.99 1.33
CA PHE A 63 4.59 18.55 -0.03
C PHE A 63 3.41 18.76 -0.97
N SER A 64 2.19 18.48 -0.50
CA SER A 64 0.95 18.73 -1.23
C SER A 64 0.73 20.21 -1.53
N LEU A 65 1.01 21.08 -0.57
CA LEU A 65 0.92 22.54 -0.73
C LEU A 65 1.97 23.05 -1.72
N LEU A 66 3.21 22.60 -1.60
CA LEU A 66 4.29 22.94 -2.53
C LEU A 66 3.98 22.44 -3.94
N ALA A 67 3.46 21.22 -4.08
CA ALA A 67 3.03 20.68 -5.35
C ALA A 67 1.91 21.54 -5.98
N TYR A 68 0.93 21.95 -5.18
CA TYR A 68 -0.15 22.83 -5.63
C TYR A 68 0.37 24.20 -6.09
N GLN A 69 1.29 24.81 -5.34
CA GLN A 69 1.92 26.08 -5.72
C GLN A 69 2.72 25.94 -7.03
N ASN A 70 3.48 24.86 -7.18
CA ASN A 70 4.24 24.58 -8.39
C ASN A 70 3.32 24.41 -9.60
N VAL A 71 2.23 23.64 -9.47
CA VAL A 71 1.21 23.51 -10.52
C VAL A 71 0.64 24.88 -10.88
N ARG A 72 0.22 25.70 -9.91
CA ARG A 72 -0.33 27.04 -10.17
C ARG A 72 0.68 27.96 -10.88
N ARG A 73 1.97 27.86 -10.55
CA ARG A 73 3.05 28.62 -11.21
C ARG A 73 3.28 28.13 -12.65
N ILE A 74 3.26 26.83 -12.89
CA ILE A 74 3.37 26.22 -14.23
C ILE A 74 2.22 26.67 -15.13
N ILE A 75 0.98 26.78 -14.62
CA ILE A 75 -0.17 27.22 -15.42
C ILE A 75 0.06 28.60 -16.07
N ARG A 76 0.86 29.48 -15.43
CA ARG A 76 1.19 30.80 -15.98
C ARG A 76 2.29 30.79 -17.05
N ARG A 77 3.13 29.75 -17.10
CA ARG A 77 4.17 29.61 -18.13
C ARG A 77 3.68 28.60 -19.16
N GLN A 78 3.52 29.00 -20.42
CA GLN A 78 3.00 28.13 -21.50
C GLN A 78 3.87 26.87 -21.71
N MET A 79 3.64 25.83 -20.90
CA MET A 79 4.25 24.51 -21.07
C MET A 79 3.37 23.63 -21.95
N PRO A 80 3.96 22.69 -22.72
CA PRO A 80 3.22 21.80 -23.60
C PRO A 80 2.13 21.02 -22.86
N VAL A 81 0.91 21.04 -23.42
CA VAL A 81 -0.35 20.55 -22.82
C VAL A 81 -0.25 19.10 -22.32
N VAL A 82 0.55 18.27 -22.97
CA VAL A 82 0.69 16.84 -22.64
C VAL A 82 1.37 16.62 -21.28
N ARG A 83 2.45 17.35 -20.99
CA ARG A 83 3.22 17.18 -19.74
C ARG A 83 2.41 17.65 -18.52
N ARG A 84 1.63 18.72 -18.71
CA ARG A 84 0.73 19.28 -17.68
C ARG A 84 -0.34 18.28 -17.19
N ARG A 85 -0.90 17.46 -18.09
CA ARG A 85 -1.93 16.46 -17.71
C ARG A 85 -1.35 15.35 -16.84
N LEU A 86 -0.10 14.94 -17.10
CA LEU A 86 0.59 13.91 -16.32
C LEU A 86 0.87 14.40 -14.90
N ASP A 87 1.44 15.60 -14.76
CA ASP A 87 1.78 16.18 -13.46
C ASP A 87 0.52 16.49 -12.63
N HIS A 88 -0.54 17.00 -13.27
CA HIS A 88 -1.83 17.25 -12.61
C HIS A 88 -2.47 15.96 -12.09
N GLN A 89 -2.41 14.87 -12.86
CA GLN A 89 -2.94 13.59 -12.43
C GLN A 89 -2.15 12.98 -11.27
N LEU A 90 -0.82 13.06 -11.33
CA LEU A 90 0.05 12.56 -10.27
C LEU A 90 -0.14 13.34 -8.96
N THR A 91 -0.23 14.67 -9.04
CA THR A 91 -0.48 15.52 -7.87
C THR A 91 -1.87 15.31 -7.28
N ALA A 92 -2.92 15.24 -8.10
CA ALA A 92 -4.28 14.92 -7.63
C ALA A 92 -4.35 13.55 -6.95
N MET A 93 -3.65 12.55 -7.49
CA MET A 93 -3.57 11.21 -6.90
C MET A 93 -2.89 11.23 -5.53
N ILE A 94 -1.79 11.96 -5.39
CA ILE A 94 -1.09 12.12 -4.10
C ILE A 94 -1.99 12.83 -3.09
N LEU A 95 -2.68 13.91 -3.49
CA LEU A 95 -3.61 14.63 -2.62
C LEU A 95 -4.72 13.73 -2.06
N VAL A 96 -5.35 12.92 -2.92
CA VAL A 96 -6.39 11.97 -2.51
C VAL A 96 -5.81 10.93 -1.53
N ARG A 97 -4.60 10.42 -1.79
CA ARG A 97 -3.93 9.47 -0.90
C ARG A 97 -3.66 10.08 0.48
N VAL A 98 -3.18 11.32 0.51
CA VAL A 98 -2.92 12.05 1.76
C VAL A 98 -4.22 12.35 2.50
N ALA A 99 -5.28 12.75 1.81
CA ALA A 99 -6.58 12.99 2.42
C ALA A 99 -7.15 11.72 3.08
N ILE A 100 -7.11 10.59 2.39
CA ILE A 100 -7.55 9.29 2.95
C ILE A 100 -6.68 8.92 4.15
N PHE A 101 -5.35 9.07 4.03
CA PHE A 101 -4.42 8.81 5.13
C PHE A 101 -4.76 9.62 6.39
N VAL A 102 -5.04 10.92 6.25
CA VAL A 102 -5.47 11.76 7.37
C VAL A 102 -6.78 11.25 7.96
N ILE A 103 -7.80 11.02 7.13
CA ILE A 103 -9.14 10.58 7.56
C ILE A 103 -9.08 9.24 8.32
N THR A 104 -8.23 8.30 7.90
CA THR A 104 -8.11 6.98 8.55
C THR A 104 -7.16 6.99 9.75
N THR A 105 -6.10 7.80 9.72
CA THR A 105 -5.10 7.84 10.80
C THR A 105 -5.56 8.68 11.99
N THR A 106 -6.28 9.78 11.77
CA THR A 106 -6.79 10.63 12.85
C THR A 106 -7.64 9.88 13.88
N PRO A 107 -8.69 9.12 13.53
CA PRO A 107 -9.50 8.40 14.52
C PRO A 107 -8.69 7.37 15.29
N PHE A 108 -7.72 6.72 14.63
CA PHE A 108 -6.80 5.79 15.27
C PHE A 108 -5.94 6.49 16.32
N VAL A 109 -5.31 7.61 15.98
CA VAL A 109 -4.48 8.39 16.92
C VAL A 109 -5.33 8.92 18.08
N CYS A 110 -6.51 9.47 17.82
CA CYS A 110 -7.42 9.96 18.86
C CYS A 110 -7.82 8.84 19.82
N PHE A 111 -8.17 7.66 19.31
CA PHE A 111 -8.53 6.51 20.13
C PHE A 111 -7.37 6.00 20.98
N ARG A 112 -6.14 5.95 20.43
CA ARG A 112 -4.95 5.56 21.20
C ARG A 112 -4.65 6.56 22.32
N ILE A 113 -4.83 7.86 22.07
CA ILE A 113 -4.69 8.88 23.12
C ILE A 113 -5.76 8.68 24.19
N TYR A 114 -7.01 8.43 23.80
CA TYR A 114 -8.09 8.15 24.73
C TYR A 114 -7.78 6.93 25.62
N GLU A 115 -7.37 5.80 25.02
CA GLU A 115 -7.02 4.56 25.73
C GLU A 115 -5.90 4.77 26.77
N ILE A 116 -4.90 5.59 26.45
CA ILE A 116 -3.80 5.92 27.38
C ILE A 116 -4.27 6.80 28.54
N ASN A 117 -5.18 7.76 28.29
CA ASN A 117 -5.61 8.73 29.29
C ASN A 117 -6.82 8.26 30.11
N SER A 118 -7.53 7.24 29.66
CA SER A 118 -8.76 6.74 30.29
C SER A 118 -8.68 5.23 30.44
N PRO A 119 -7.88 4.71 31.38
CA PRO A 119 -7.81 3.28 31.65
C PRO A 119 -9.19 2.80 32.11
N VAL A 120 -9.77 1.87 31.36
CA VAL A 120 -11.07 1.26 31.68
C VAL A 120 -10.94 0.52 33.01
N HIS A 121 -11.77 0.89 34.01
CA HIS A 121 -11.84 0.17 35.28
C HIS A 121 -12.41 -1.23 35.06
N GLU A 122 -11.73 -2.24 35.62
CA GLU A 122 -12.05 -3.67 35.43
C GLU A 122 -13.44 -4.07 35.94
N ASN A 123 -14.09 -3.21 36.74
CA ASN A 123 -15.37 -3.52 37.37
C ASN A 123 -16.59 -3.41 36.43
N ASN A 124 -16.43 -2.95 35.19
CA ASN A 124 -17.54 -2.77 34.26
C ASN A 124 -17.33 -3.57 32.96
N GLU A 125 -17.86 -4.79 32.93
CA GLU A 125 -17.79 -5.71 31.77
C GLU A 125 -18.33 -5.09 30.48
N PHE A 126 -19.38 -4.27 30.60
CA PHE A 126 -19.97 -3.59 29.44
C PHE A 126 -19.02 -2.56 28.83
N ALA A 127 -18.32 -1.78 29.67
CA ALA A 127 -17.34 -0.81 29.20
C ALA A 127 -16.17 -1.49 28.48
N ILE A 128 -15.71 -2.63 28.99
CA ILE A 128 -14.66 -3.44 28.37
C ILE A 128 -15.13 -3.95 26.99
N ALA A 129 -16.36 -4.46 26.88
CA ALA A 129 -16.89 -4.95 25.61
C ALA A 129 -16.97 -3.84 24.54
N VAL A 130 -17.41 -2.63 24.92
CA VAL A 130 -17.46 -1.46 24.03
C VAL A 130 -16.07 -1.01 23.59
N ASP A 131 -15.11 -0.99 24.52
CA ASP A 131 -13.72 -0.63 24.23
C ASP A 131 -13.09 -1.60 23.22
N ARG A 132 -13.26 -2.92 23.43
CA ARG A 132 -12.75 -3.95 22.52
C ARG A 132 -13.37 -3.85 21.13
N LEU A 133 -14.68 -3.62 21.04
CA LEU A 133 -15.36 -3.44 19.77
C LEU A 133 -14.84 -2.19 19.04
N SER A 134 -14.71 -1.08 19.76
CA SER A 134 -14.23 0.20 19.22
C SER A 134 -12.79 0.07 18.71
N SER A 135 -11.91 -0.54 19.51
CA SER A 135 -10.52 -0.82 19.14
C SER A 135 -10.43 -1.70 17.89
N SER A 136 -11.29 -2.73 17.78
CA SER A 136 -11.34 -3.61 16.61
C SER A 136 -11.77 -2.86 15.35
N ILE A 137 -12.84 -2.05 15.42
CA ILE A 137 -13.35 -1.25 14.29
C ILE A 137 -12.29 -0.25 13.83
N ILE A 138 -11.67 0.46 14.77
CA ILE A 138 -10.68 1.50 14.47
C ILE A 138 -9.40 0.88 13.87
N THR A 139 -8.97 -0.26 14.41
CA THR A 139 -7.85 -1.03 13.84
C THR A 139 -8.19 -1.52 12.43
N ALA A 140 -9.41 -2.00 12.19
CA ALA A 140 -9.84 -2.41 10.86
C ALA A 140 -9.79 -1.23 9.86
N ILE A 141 -10.30 -0.06 10.25
CA ILE A 141 -10.23 1.17 9.43
C ILE A 141 -8.78 1.54 9.13
N PHE A 142 -7.89 1.46 10.13
CA PHE A 142 -6.47 1.74 9.94
C PHE A 142 -5.81 0.73 8.99
N THR A 143 -6.11 -0.57 9.13
CA THR A 143 -5.54 -1.61 8.24
C THR A 143 -6.00 -1.50 6.79
N ILE A 144 -7.21 -0.99 6.55
CA ILE A 144 -7.70 -0.66 5.20
C ILE A 144 -6.75 0.31 4.50
N GLN A 145 -6.02 1.16 5.21
CA GLN A 145 -5.03 2.05 4.61
C GLN A 145 -3.88 1.30 3.92
N HIS A 146 -3.42 0.20 4.52
CA HIS A 146 -2.32 -0.61 3.98
C HIS A 146 -2.73 -1.32 2.69
N ALA A 147 -3.94 -1.91 2.66
CA ALA A 147 -4.50 -2.50 1.45
C ALA A 147 -4.95 -1.44 0.44
N GLY A 148 -5.50 -0.34 0.97
CA GLY A 148 -6.14 0.75 0.26
C GLY A 148 -5.19 1.48 -0.66
N GLY A 149 -3.89 1.55 -0.35
CA GLY A 149 -2.89 2.09 -1.27
C GLY A 149 -3.06 1.52 -2.67
N PHE A 150 -3.07 0.19 -2.81
CA PHE A 150 -3.22 -0.48 -4.10
C PHE A 150 -4.58 -0.17 -4.77
N TYR A 151 -5.68 -0.28 -4.02
CA TYR A 151 -7.02 -0.06 -4.55
C TYR A 151 -7.27 1.41 -4.93
N ILE A 152 -6.76 2.36 -4.16
CA ILE A 152 -6.79 3.79 -4.45
C ILE A 152 -5.97 4.08 -5.70
N PHE A 153 -4.77 3.49 -5.85
CA PHE A 153 -4.00 3.63 -7.09
C PHE A 153 -4.77 3.10 -8.31
N TYR A 154 -5.48 1.99 -8.15
CA TYR A 154 -6.29 1.39 -9.19
C TYR A 154 -7.55 2.22 -9.55
N LEU A 155 -8.27 2.72 -8.55
CA LEU A 155 -9.53 3.46 -8.71
C LEU A 155 -9.33 4.93 -9.08
N THR A 156 -8.28 5.58 -8.61
CA THR A 156 -8.05 7.02 -8.84
C THR A 156 -7.32 7.27 -10.16
N SER A 157 -6.38 6.40 -10.56
CA SER A 157 -5.56 6.64 -11.75
C SER A 157 -6.11 5.96 -13.01
N SER A 158 -6.81 6.74 -13.84
CA SER A 158 -7.21 6.32 -15.19
C SER A 158 -6.02 5.90 -16.08
N GLN A 159 -4.85 6.50 -15.87
CA GLN A 159 -3.62 6.13 -16.55
C GLN A 159 -3.08 4.79 -16.06
N PHE A 160 -3.09 4.55 -14.75
CA PHE A 160 -2.72 3.25 -14.20
C PHE A 160 -3.63 2.15 -14.73
N ARG A 161 -4.96 2.38 -14.78
CA ARG A 161 -5.90 1.44 -15.43
C ARG A 161 -5.55 1.17 -16.89
N ARG A 162 -5.19 2.19 -17.67
CA ARG A 162 -4.77 2.02 -19.07
C ARG A 162 -3.46 1.24 -19.18
N GLN A 163 -2.47 1.52 -18.32
CA GLN A 163 -1.20 0.80 -18.30
C GLN A 163 -1.38 -0.66 -17.90
N VAL A 164 -2.15 -0.93 -16.84
CA VAL A 164 -2.49 -2.29 -16.40
C VAL A 164 -3.23 -3.05 -17.49
N LYS A 165 -4.24 -2.44 -18.12
CA LYS A 165 -4.94 -3.05 -19.28
C LYS A 165 -3.97 -3.36 -20.43
N CYS A 166 -3.05 -2.44 -20.75
CA CYS A 166 -2.06 -2.65 -21.80
C CYS A 166 -1.07 -3.78 -21.45
N LEU A 167 -0.65 -3.86 -20.19
CA LEU A 167 0.24 -4.89 -19.69
C LEU A 167 -0.45 -6.26 -19.71
N PHE A 168 -1.70 -6.34 -19.25
CA PHE A 168 -2.54 -7.54 -19.36
C PHE A 168 -2.71 -7.98 -20.81
N HIS A 169 -3.03 -7.02 -21.70
CA HIS A 169 -3.18 -7.29 -23.12
C HIS A 169 -1.88 -7.85 -23.73
N LYS A 170 -0.71 -7.30 -23.37
CA LYS A 170 0.61 -7.82 -23.78
C LYS A 170 0.86 -9.24 -23.25
N ILE A 171 0.53 -9.54 -22.00
CA ILE A 171 0.67 -10.88 -21.42
C ILE A 171 -0.23 -11.88 -22.16
N ILE A 172 -1.48 -11.53 -22.39
CA ILE A 172 -2.44 -12.35 -23.15
C ILE A 172 -1.92 -12.61 -24.57
N ARG A 173 -1.45 -11.56 -25.26
CA ARG A 173 -0.86 -11.71 -26.61
C ARG A 173 0.35 -12.63 -26.61
N ARG A 174 1.23 -12.53 -25.61
CA ARG A 174 2.42 -13.41 -25.47
C ARG A 174 2.02 -14.86 -25.22
N LYS A 175 1.05 -15.12 -24.33
CA LYS A 175 0.53 -16.48 -24.11
C LYS A 175 -0.08 -17.05 -25.40
N CYS A 176 -0.88 -16.26 -26.11
CA CYS A 176 -1.53 -16.68 -27.35
C CYS A 176 -0.51 -17.00 -28.47
N MET A 177 0.52 -16.15 -28.63
CA MET A 177 1.63 -16.41 -29.55
C MET A 177 2.40 -17.69 -29.19
N ARG A 178 2.64 -17.94 -27.89
CA ARG A 178 3.35 -19.15 -27.43
C ARG A 178 2.54 -20.43 -27.71
N ILE A 179 1.22 -20.40 -27.51
CA ILE A 179 0.32 -21.51 -27.86
C ILE A 179 0.33 -21.76 -29.38
N ARG A 180 0.30 -20.70 -30.19
CA ARG A 180 0.34 -20.81 -31.66
C ARG A 180 1.65 -21.45 -32.15
N MET A 181 2.80 -21.09 -31.56
CA MET A 181 4.07 -21.73 -31.93
C MET A 181 4.15 -23.21 -31.51
N ASN A 182 3.55 -23.57 -30.37
CA ASN A 182 3.54 -24.98 -29.94
C ASN A 182 2.64 -25.84 -30.84
N ARG A 183 1.52 -25.30 -31.32
CA ARG A 183 0.63 -25.99 -32.27
C ARG A 183 1.31 -26.29 -33.60
N ASN A 184 2.12 -25.36 -34.13
CA ASN A 184 2.83 -25.56 -35.40
C ASN A 184 3.98 -26.59 -35.32
N ARG A 185 4.50 -26.91 -34.12
CA ARG A 185 5.52 -27.96 -33.94
C ARG A 185 4.97 -29.39 -34.00
N VAL A 186 3.67 -29.59 -33.78
CA VAL A 186 3.06 -30.93 -33.67
C VAL A 186 2.53 -31.43 -35.03
N THR A 187 2.34 -30.56 -36.01
CA THR A 187 1.78 -30.90 -37.34
C THR A 187 2.74 -31.29 -38.49
N PRO A 188 4.09 -31.39 -38.40
CA PRO A 188 4.87 -31.67 -39.61
C PRO A 188 4.83 -33.11 -40.16
N GLN A 189 4.40 -34.13 -39.41
CA GLN A 189 4.72 -35.53 -39.76
C GLN A 189 3.56 -36.44 -40.21
N THR A 190 2.33 -35.95 -40.34
CA THR A 190 1.18 -36.82 -40.71
C THR A 190 0.73 -36.71 -42.17
N VAL A 191 1.44 -35.96 -43.03
CA VAL A 191 1.02 -35.80 -44.44
C VAL A 191 1.85 -36.65 -45.42
N GLU A 192 3.11 -36.99 -45.12
CA GLU A 192 3.94 -37.77 -46.06
C GLU A 192 3.61 -39.27 -46.13
N GLU A 193 2.88 -39.84 -45.17
CA GLU A 193 2.59 -41.29 -45.17
C GLU A 193 1.36 -41.69 -46.01
N SER A 194 0.64 -40.71 -46.59
CA SER A 194 -0.59 -40.98 -47.36
C SER A 194 -0.44 -40.93 -48.88
N GLU A 195 0.71 -40.50 -49.41
CA GLU A 195 0.98 -40.54 -50.86
C GLU A 195 1.70 -41.81 -51.33
N SER A 196 2.33 -42.59 -50.44
CA SER A 196 3.01 -43.84 -50.82
C SER A 196 2.09 -45.05 -51.07
N SER A 197 0.76 -44.92 -50.91
CA SER A 197 -0.18 -46.06 -51.00
C SER A 197 -1.12 -46.02 -52.22
N LYS A 198 -0.94 -45.10 -53.19
CA LYS A 198 -1.84 -44.98 -54.36
C LYS A 198 -1.32 -45.52 -55.69
N ASP A 199 -0.05 -45.95 -55.79
CA ASP A 199 0.53 -46.47 -57.04
C ASP A 199 0.59 -48.01 -57.12
N GLY A 200 -0.26 -48.72 -56.38
CA GLY A 200 -0.25 -50.18 -56.32
C GLY A 200 -1.61 -50.82 -56.53
N SER A 201 -2.26 -50.62 -57.68
CA SER A 201 -3.29 -51.51 -58.26
C SER A 201 -3.58 -51.16 -59.71
#